data_AF-A0A933QGU9-F1
#
_entry.id   AF-A0A933QGU9-F1
#
_cell.length_a   1.000
_cell.length_b   1.000
_cell.length_c   1.000
_cell.angle_alpha   90.00
_cell.angle_beta   90.00
_cell.angle_gamma   90.00
#
_symmetry.space_group_name_H-M   'P 1'
#
loop_
_entity.id
_entity.type
_entity.pdbx_description
1 polymer ?
#
loop_
_entity_poly.entity_id
_entity_poly.type
_entity_poly.pdbx_seq_one_letter_code
_entity_poly.pdbx_strand_id
1 'polypeptide(L)'
;MSNLIFPDLPGIRITATRTPTWETLTRKAASGKELRLTLMTSPRWRYKLAFDVLRAGGGFDELQQLVGLFNTCRGAWDNFLYRDLKDRSVAAQQFSVGDGVKTQFPLVRSFGSFIEPIAAIDGAVSIYKAGVLQAQPANCSVSAGGLVSFVTAPAVGEALTWTGNFLWRCRFTRDELDFDQFMEDLWSAGKVEFVTVQDES
;
A
#
# COMPACT_ATOMS: atom_id res chain seq x y z
N MET A 1 -5.43 -13.82 -3.14
CA MET A 1 -4.66 -12.58 -3.04
C MET A 1 -3.34 -12.77 -3.75
N SER A 2 -3.18 -12.16 -4.92
CA SER A 2 -1.98 -12.33 -5.73
C SER A 2 -0.90 -11.29 -5.39
N ASN A 3 0.38 -11.62 -5.53
CA ASN A 3 1.49 -10.66 -5.35
C ASN A 3 1.88 -9.95 -6.66
N LEU A 4 0.91 -9.77 -7.57
CA LEU A 4 1.06 -8.96 -8.77
C LEU A 4 1.40 -7.53 -8.36
N ILE A 5 2.23 -6.85 -9.13
CA ILE A 5 2.62 -5.46 -8.89
C ILE A 5 2.09 -4.61 -10.04
N PHE A 6 1.47 -3.49 -9.71
CA PHE A 6 1.06 -2.48 -10.69
C PHE A 6 2.31 -1.96 -11.42
N PRO A 7 2.32 -1.96 -12.77
CA PRO A 7 3.50 -1.61 -13.55
C PRO A 7 3.92 -0.15 -13.34
N ASP A 8 5.23 0.09 -13.36
CA ASP A 8 5.81 1.43 -13.32
C ASP A 8 5.72 2.06 -14.72
N LEU A 9 4.62 2.77 -14.98
CA LEU A 9 4.31 3.35 -16.28
C LEU A 9 4.66 4.85 -16.32
N PRO A 10 5.48 5.32 -17.28
CA PRO A 10 5.93 6.72 -17.34
C PRO A 10 4.85 7.70 -17.81
N GLY A 11 3.78 7.23 -18.45
CA GLY A 11 2.69 8.04 -19.02
C GLY A 11 1.63 8.54 -18.03
N ILE A 12 1.90 8.49 -16.72
CA ILE A 12 0.96 8.96 -15.70
C ILE A 12 0.79 10.47 -15.81
N ARG A 13 -0.46 10.91 -16.02
CA ARG A 13 -0.85 12.31 -15.92
C ARG A 13 -0.56 12.82 -14.51
N ILE A 14 0.02 14.03 -14.40
CA ILE A 14 0.44 14.66 -13.13
C ILE A 14 -0.64 14.63 -12.03
N THR A 15 -1.92 14.59 -12.39
CA THR A 15 -3.08 14.55 -11.48
C THR A 15 -3.40 13.14 -10.95
N ALA A 16 -2.44 12.47 -10.31
CA ALA A 16 -2.77 11.34 -9.45
C ALA A 16 -3.54 11.86 -8.22
N THR A 17 -4.81 11.47 -8.08
CA THR A 17 -5.61 11.86 -6.90
C THR A 17 -5.57 10.76 -5.86
N ARG A 18 -5.27 11.14 -4.61
CA ARG A 18 -5.26 10.24 -3.45
C ARG A 18 -6.24 10.73 -2.39
N THR A 19 -7.21 9.91 -2.04
CA THR A 19 -8.30 10.29 -1.12
C THR A 19 -8.40 9.30 0.05
N PRO A 20 -8.19 9.73 1.31
CA PRO A 20 -8.46 8.89 2.47
C PRO A 20 -9.98 8.81 2.69
N THR A 21 -10.48 7.61 2.95
CA THR A 21 -11.90 7.35 3.21
C THR A 21 -12.07 6.55 4.49
N TRP A 22 -13.01 7.01 5.32
CA TRP A 22 -13.41 6.39 6.58
C TRP A 22 -14.88 6.03 6.53
N GLU A 23 -15.25 4.95 7.21
CA GLU A 23 -16.65 4.56 7.38
C GLU A 23 -17.03 4.68 8.85
N THR A 24 -17.92 5.64 9.14
CA THR A 24 -18.39 5.93 10.49
C THR A 24 -19.92 5.89 10.53
N LEU A 25 -20.48 4.99 11.32
CA LEU A 25 -21.90 4.98 11.60
C LEU A 25 -22.22 6.13 12.55
N THR A 26 -23.11 7.03 12.13
CA THR A 26 -23.60 8.14 12.95
C THR A 26 -25.09 7.98 13.19
N ARG A 27 -25.50 7.98 14.46
CA ARG A 27 -26.90 7.94 14.88
C ARG A 27 -27.20 9.13 15.78
N LYS A 28 -28.24 9.89 15.44
CA LYS A 28 -28.71 11.03 16.23
C LYS A 28 -30.05 10.70 16.89
N ALA A 29 -30.11 10.85 18.21
CA ALA A 29 -31.36 10.70 18.97
C ALA A 29 -32.24 11.94 18.81
N ALA A 30 -33.55 11.78 19.05
CA ALA A 30 -34.50 12.92 19.09
C ALA A 30 -34.11 13.99 20.12
N SER A 31 -33.36 13.60 21.17
CA SER A 31 -32.79 14.51 22.18
C SER A 31 -31.57 15.30 21.70
N GLY A 32 -31.10 15.10 20.46
CA GLY A 32 -29.91 15.74 19.90
C GLY A 32 -28.59 15.06 20.24
N LYS A 33 -28.58 14.03 21.11
CA LYS A 33 -27.38 13.23 21.41
C LYS A 33 -26.96 12.40 20.19
N GLU A 34 -25.65 12.27 19.98
CA GLU A 34 -25.08 11.49 18.87
C GLU A 34 -24.25 10.30 19.36
N LEU A 35 -24.47 9.15 18.73
CA LEU A 35 -23.62 7.97 18.80
C LEU A 35 -22.82 7.89 17.51
N ARG A 36 -21.50 7.70 17.62
CA ARG A 36 -20.59 7.52 16.49
C ARG A 36 -19.77 6.25 16.70
N LEU A 37 -19.73 5.39 15.68
CA LEU A 37 -18.95 4.15 15.69
C LEU A 37 -18.11 4.08 14.41
N THR A 38 -16.80 3.91 14.55
CA THR A 38 -15.92 3.63 13.41
C THR A 38 -15.98 2.15 13.07
N LEU A 39 -16.06 1.82 11.78
CA LEU A 39 -16.01 0.44 11.29
C LEU A 39 -14.61 0.03 10.82
N MET A 40 -13.63 0.93 10.92
CA MET A 40 -12.29 0.75 10.38
C MET A 40 -11.23 1.23 11.40
N THR A 41 -10.06 0.59 11.39
CA THR A 41 -8.88 0.96 12.20
C THR A 41 -7.90 1.85 11.45
N SER A 42 -7.97 1.87 10.11
CA SER A 42 -7.16 2.68 9.20
C SER A 42 -8.02 3.18 8.05
N PRO A 43 -7.67 4.28 7.37
CA PRO A 43 -8.41 4.73 6.20
C PRO A 43 -8.22 3.77 5.04
N ARG A 44 -9.19 3.76 4.13
CA ARG A 44 -8.96 3.25 2.77
C ARG A 44 -8.51 4.38 1.87
N TRP A 45 -7.43 4.18 1.14
CA TRP A 45 -6.93 5.13 0.16
C TRP A 45 -7.52 4.81 -1.20
N ARG A 46 -8.28 5.74 -1.76
CA ARG A 46 -8.72 5.69 -3.15
C ARG A 46 -7.72 6.42 -4.03
N TYR A 47 -7.25 5.74 -5.06
CA TYR A 47 -6.37 6.27 -6.08
C TYR A 47 -7.14 6.44 -7.39
N LYS A 48 -6.88 7.57 -8.06
CA LYS A 48 -7.34 7.83 -9.42
C LYS A 48 -6.15 8.24 -10.26
N LEU A 49 -5.77 7.39 -11.20
CA LEU A 49 -4.71 7.65 -12.17
C LEU A 49 -5.35 7.90 -13.54
N ALA A 50 -4.71 8.72 -14.35
CA ALA A 50 -5.04 8.90 -15.76
C ALA A 50 -3.74 8.77 -16.55
N PHE A 51 -3.81 8.15 -17.72
CA PHE A 51 -2.67 7.96 -18.60
C PHE A 51 -2.98 8.62 -19.93
N ASP A 52 -2.24 9.68 -20.26
CA ASP A 52 -2.43 10.39 -21.52
C ASP A 52 -1.79 9.62 -22.68
N VAL A 53 -0.72 8.85 -22.39
CA VAL A 53 -0.01 8.02 -23.38
C VAL A 53 0.37 6.68 -22.74
N LEU A 54 -0.03 5.60 -23.39
CA LEU A 54 0.37 4.22 -23.17
C LEU A 54 0.86 3.68 -24.52
N ARG A 55 2.15 3.35 -24.59
CA ARG A 55 2.76 2.83 -25.82
C ARG A 55 2.54 1.33 -25.93
N ALA A 56 2.16 0.88 -27.13
CA ALA A 56 1.86 -0.51 -27.43
C ALA A 56 2.78 -1.12 -28.51
N GLY A 57 3.78 -0.37 -28.97
CA GLY A 57 4.71 -0.78 -30.03
C GLY A 57 6.08 -0.11 -29.90
N GLY A 58 6.96 -0.34 -30.89
CA GLY A 58 8.32 0.21 -30.88
C GLY A 58 9.22 -0.30 -29.74
N GLY A 59 8.95 -1.51 -29.23
CA GLY A 59 9.64 -2.11 -28.09
C GLY A 59 9.06 -1.73 -26.72
N PHE A 60 7.95 -0.98 -26.69
CA PHE A 60 7.19 -0.68 -25.48
C PHE A 60 5.91 -1.53 -25.42
N ASP A 61 5.52 -1.91 -24.21
CA ASP A 61 4.40 -2.80 -23.92
C ASP A 61 3.50 -2.27 -22.77
N GLU A 62 3.46 -0.95 -22.61
CA GLU A 62 2.80 -0.27 -21.47
C GLU A 62 1.29 -0.53 -21.43
N LEU A 63 0.62 -0.49 -22.59
CA LEU A 63 -0.79 -0.86 -22.71
C LEU A 63 -0.98 -2.32 -22.29
N GLN A 64 -0.15 -3.21 -22.82
CA GLN A 64 -0.22 -4.65 -22.59
C GLN A 64 0.01 -4.99 -21.12
N GLN A 65 0.92 -4.29 -20.43
CA GLN A 65 1.16 -4.45 -19.00
C GLN A 65 -0.08 -4.07 -18.17
N LEU A 66 -0.73 -2.93 -18.47
CA LEU A 66 -1.91 -2.49 -17.74
C LEU A 66 -3.14 -3.36 -18.03
N VAL A 67 -3.41 -3.68 -19.30
CA VAL A 67 -4.48 -4.60 -19.72
C VAL A 67 -4.25 -5.99 -19.13
N GLY A 68 -3.01 -6.47 -19.16
CA GLY A 68 -2.61 -7.77 -18.62
C GLY A 68 -2.83 -7.87 -17.11
N LEU A 69 -2.46 -6.83 -16.35
CA LEU A 69 -2.75 -6.74 -14.92
C LEU A 69 -4.27 -6.79 -14.67
N PHE A 70 -5.04 -5.94 -15.36
CA PHE A 70 -6.49 -5.85 -15.18
C PHE A 70 -7.20 -7.19 -15.43
N ASN A 71 -6.82 -7.89 -16.51
CA ASN A 71 -7.38 -9.18 -16.86
C ASN A 71 -6.93 -10.30 -15.91
N THR A 72 -5.69 -10.26 -15.42
CA THR A 72 -5.21 -11.23 -14.43
C THR A 72 -5.94 -11.07 -13.09
N CYS A 73 -6.23 -9.82 -12.70
CA CYS A 73 -7.05 -9.53 -11.52
C CYS A 73 -8.56 -9.81 -11.72
N ARG A 74 -8.99 -10.04 -12.97
CA ARG A 74 -10.40 -10.18 -13.35
C ARG A 74 -11.24 -8.99 -12.88
N GLY A 75 -10.78 -7.78 -13.19
CA GLY A 75 -11.43 -6.55 -12.74
C GLY A 75 -11.25 -6.34 -11.23
N ALA A 76 -12.35 -6.15 -10.50
CA ALA A 76 -12.35 -5.86 -9.07
C ALA A 76 -12.20 -7.09 -8.17
N TRP A 77 -12.07 -8.30 -8.73
CA TRP A 77 -12.08 -9.56 -8.00
C TRP A 77 -10.80 -9.84 -7.20
N ASP A 78 -9.61 -9.77 -7.81
CA ASP A 78 -8.34 -9.96 -7.10
C ASP A 78 -7.69 -8.63 -6.70
N ASN A 79 -6.62 -8.72 -5.92
CA ASN A 79 -5.79 -7.60 -5.51
C ASN A 79 -4.36 -7.64 -6.11
N PHE A 80 -3.69 -6.50 -6.03
CA PHE A 80 -2.33 -6.28 -6.50
C PHE A 80 -1.58 -5.31 -5.56
N LEU A 81 -0.26 -5.25 -5.68
CA LEU A 81 0.61 -4.33 -4.96
C LEU A 81 0.79 -3.06 -5.78
N TYR A 82 0.73 -1.91 -5.14
CA TYR A 82 0.90 -0.62 -5.77
C TYR A 82 2.07 0.14 -5.13
N ARG A 83 3.00 0.61 -5.96
CA ARG A 83 4.05 1.56 -5.59
C ARG A 83 3.51 2.98 -5.73
N ASP A 84 3.16 3.61 -4.61
CA ASP A 84 2.86 5.04 -4.61
C ASP A 84 4.17 5.83 -4.77
N LEU A 85 4.33 6.56 -5.88
CA LEU A 85 5.54 7.31 -6.19
C LEU A 85 5.94 8.35 -5.13
N LYS A 86 4.98 8.84 -4.33
CA LYS A 86 5.22 9.87 -3.31
C LYS A 86 5.28 9.30 -1.89
N ASP A 87 4.85 8.07 -1.69
CA ASP A 87 4.62 7.51 -0.36
C ASP A 87 4.84 6.00 -0.37
N ARG A 88 6.12 5.64 -0.50
CA ARG A 88 6.59 4.25 -0.62
C ARG A 88 7.84 3.96 0.20
N SER A 89 8.35 4.91 0.97
CA SER A 89 9.60 4.72 1.71
C SER A 89 9.57 5.42 3.05
N VAL A 90 10.31 4.84 4.00
CA VAL A 90 10.56 5.43 5.31
C VAL A 90 12.05 5.38 5.62
N ALA A 91 12.52 6.33 6.44
CA ALA A 91 13.88 6.36 6.93
C ALA A 91 13.89 6.50 8.44
N ALA A 92 14.54 5.55 9.13
CA ALA A 92 14.66 5.48 10.58
C ALA A 92 13.33 5.67 11.33
N GLN A 93 12.22 5.22 10.74
CA GLN A 93 10.90 5.43 11.31
C GLN A 93 10.63 4.40 12.40
N GLN A 94 10.14 4.86 13.55
CA GLN A 94 9.69 3.95 14.60
C GLN A 94 8.45 3.18 14.14
N PHE A 95 8.44 1.87 14.38
CA PHE A 95 7.29 1.01 14.13
C PHE A 95 6.74 0.37 15.41
N SER A 96 7.57 0.23 16.44
CA SER A 96 7.10 -0.24 17.75
C SER A 96 8.08 0.09 18.88
N VAL A 97 7.75 -0.37 20.08
CA VAL A 97 8.60 -0.33 21.27
C VAL A 97 8.61 -1.73 21.88
N GLY A 98 9.78 -2.20 22.28
CA GLY A 98 9.91 -3.48 22.98
C GLY A 98 9.12 -3.49 24.29
N ASP A 99 8.46 -4.61 24.56
CA ASP A 99 7.71 -4.88 25.80
C ASP A 99 8.35 -5.98 26.65
N GLY A 100 9.52 -6.48 26.24
CA GLY A 100 10.24 -7.56 26.92
C GLY A 100 9.65 -8.96 26.70
N VAL A 101 8.55 -9.10 25.95
CA VAL A 101 7.81 -10.37 25.82
C VAL A 101 7.53 -10.74 24.37
N LYS A 102 6.98 -9.82 23.58
CA LYS A 102 6.64 -10.05 22.18
C LYS A 102 7.90 -10.12 21.32
N THR A 103 7.89 -11.05 20.37
CA THR A 103 8.93 -11.18 19.36
C THR A 103 8.46 -10.73 17.98
N GLN A 104 7.14 -10.53 17.80
CA GLN A 104 6.54 -10.21 16.51
C GLN A 104 5.91 -8.82 16.54
N PHE A 105 6.27 -8.01 15.53
CA PHE A 105 5.85 -6.63 15.42
C PHE A 105 5.57 -6.30 13.95
N PRO A 106 4.34 -5.88 13.59
CA PRO A 106 4.05 -5.46 12.23
C PRO A 106 4.74 -4.13 11.93
N LEU A 107 5.28 -4.00 10.72
CA LEU A 107 5.75 -2.72 10.20
C LEU A 107 4.56 -1.80 9.96
N VAL A 108 4.75 -0.55 10.34
CA VAL A 108 3.79 0.54 10.12
C VAL A 108 4.51 1.70 9.47
N ARG A 109 3.78 2.53 8.72
CA ARG A 109 4.25 3.84 8.29
C ARG A 109 3.46 4.96 8.98
N SER A 110 4.13 6.06 9.28
CA SER A 110 3.54 7.26 9.87
C SER A 110 3.28 8.28 8.77
N PHE A 111 2.06 8.82 8.72
CA PHE A 111 1.67 9.90 7.83
C PHE A 111 1.18 11.09 8.66
N GLY A 112 2.10 12.01 8.96
CA GLY A 112 1.85 13.04 9.98
C GLY A 112 1.67 12.40 11.35
N SER A 113 0.54 12.66 12.01
CA SER A 113 0.21 12.07 13.32
C SER A 113 -0.52 10.72 13.23
N PHE A 114 -0.81 10.23 12.02
CA PHE A 114 -1.52 8.97 11.84
C PHE A 114 -0.52 7.83 11.58
N ILE A 115 -0.76 6.67 12.18
CA ILE A 115 0.05 5.47 11.99
C ILE A 115 -0.83 4.43 11.33
N GLU A 116 -0.33 3.81 10.26
CA GLU A 116 -1.06 2.77 9.54
C GLU A 116 -0.13 1.62 9.15
N PRO A 117 -0.63 0.37 9.12
CA PRO A 117 0.15 -0.78 8.70
C PRO A 117 0.53 -0.66 7.22
N ILE A 118 1.71 -1.18 6.88
CA ILE A 118 2.07 -1.41 5.47
C ILE A 118 1.45 -2.74 5.00
N ALA A 119 1.25 -2.90 3.69
CA ALA A 119 0.77 -4.18 3.16
C ALA A 119 1.90 -5.15 2.80
N ALA A 120 2.98 -4.64 2.24
CA ALA A 120 4.15 -5.44 1.90
C ALA A 120 5.42 -4.60 1.86
N ILE A 121 6.57 -5.24 2.00
CA ILE A 121 7.89 -4.64 1.76
C ILE A 121 8.23 -4.66 0.26
N ASP A 122 8.97 -3.66 -0.23
CA ASP A 122 9.51 -3.61 -1.59
C ASP A 122 11.04 -3.72 -1.56
N GLY A 123 11.56 -4.94 -1.70
CA GLY A 123 12.98 -5.23 -1.58
C GLY A 123 13.46 -5.34 -0.13
N ALA A 124 14.74 -5.08 0.09
CA ALA A 124 15.37 -5.24 1.40
C ALA A 124 15.00 -4.09 2.37
N VAL A 125 14.85 -4.42 3.65
CA VAL A 125 14.57 -3.46 4.72
C VAL A 125 15.60 -3.60 5.83
N SER A 126 15.98 -2.48 6.44
CA SER A 126 16.87 -2.44 7.59
C SER A 126 16.06 -2.28 8.86
N ILE A 127 16.28 -3.16 9.84
CA ILE A 127 15.64 -3.10 11.17
C ILE A 127 16.68 -2.70 12.20
N TYR A 128 16.33 -1.74 13.05
CA TYR A 128 17.17 -1.26 14.12
C TYR A 128 16.48 -1.47 15.46
N LYS A 129 17.26 -1.88 16.46
CA LYS A 129 16.84 -2.01 17.85
C LYS A 129 17.71 -1.10 18.69
N ALA A 130 17.11 -0.12 19.36
CA ALA A 130 17.83 0.93 20.08
C ALA A 130 18.91 1.63 19.22
N GLY A 131 18.62 1.86 17.93
CA GLY A 131 19.54 2.47 16.97
C GLY A 131 20.60 1.53 16.37
N VAL A 132 20.68 0.27 16.82
CA VAL A 132 21.64 -0.72 16.31
C VAL A 132 21.01 -1.58 15.21
N LEU A 133 21.64 -1.61 14.04
CA LEU A 133 21.21 -2.45 12.91
C LEU A 133 21.21 -3.93 13.32
N GLN A 134 20.10 -4.62 13.06
CA GLN A 134 19.93 -6.03 13.35
C GLN A 134 20.29 -6.87 12.12
N ALA A 135 21.16 -7.85 12.32
CA ALA A 135 21.50 -8.80 11.27
C ALA A 135 20.28 -9.65 10.91
N GLN A 136 20.04 -9.84 9.61
CA GLN A 136 18.98 -10.69 9.08
C GLN A 136 19.62 -11.88 8.34
N PRO A 137 19.19 -13.13 8.58
CA PRO A 137 18.12 -13.56 9.48
C PRO A 137 18.55 -13.79 10.95
N ALA A 138 19.82 -13.54 11.29
CA ALA A 138 20.42 -13.99 12.56
C ALA A 138 19.77 -13.40 13.83
N ASN A 139 19.42 -12.12 13.83
CA ASN A 139 18.80 -11.44 14.97
C ASN A 139 17.30 -11.20 14.76
N CYS A 140 16.90 -11.00 13.51
CA CYS A 140 15.50 -10.86 13.13
C CYS A 140 15.27 -11.29 11.68
N SER A 141 14.01 -11.56 11.33
CA SER A 141 13.55 -11.75 9.95
C SER A 141 12.34 -10.86 9.68
N VAL A 142 12.09 -10.52 8.42
CA VAL A 142 10.92 -9.73 7.99
C VAL A 142 10.17 -10.51 6.93
N SER A 143 8.87 -10.74 7.14
CA SER A 143 8.02 -11.38 6.14
C SER A 143 7.70 -10.44 4.98
N ALA A 144 7.24 -10.98 3.85
CA ALA A 144 6.81 -10.17 2.71
C ALA A 144 5.71 -9.16 3.08
N GLY A 145 4.82 -9.51 4.03
CA GLY A 145 3.77 -8.63 4.55
C GLY A 145 4.24 -7.64 5.61
N GLY A 146 5.54 -7.54 5.88
CA GLY A 146 6.09 -6.61 6.85
C GLY A 146 5.97 -7.04 8.31
N LEU A 147 5.85 -8.32 8.62
CA LEU A 147 5.93 -8.79 10.01
C LEU A 147 7.40 -9.00 10.39
N VAL A 148 7.90 -8.20 11.34
CA VAL A 148 9.25 -8.36 11.91
C VAL A 148 9.19 -9.41 13.02
N SER A 149 10.04 -10.43 12.94
CA SER A 149 10.19 -11.46 13.96
C SER A 149 11.61 -11.45 14.54
N PHE A 150 11.74 -11.08 15.81
CA PHE A 150 13.01 -11.12 16.53
C PHE A 150 13.26 -12.51 17.13
N VAL A 151 14.52 -12.94 17.16
CA VAL A 151 14.92 -14.20 17.82
C VAL A 151 14.81 -14.09 19.34
N THR A 152 15.10 -12.89 19.88
CA THR A 152 14.94 -12.57 21.31
C THR A 152 14.03 -11.35 21.44
N ALA A 153 13.07 -11.41 22.35
CA ALA A 153 12.15 -10.31 22.60
C ALA A 153 12.94 -9.02 22.90
N PRO A 154 12.69 -7.92 22.16
CA PRO A 154 13.27 -6.62 22.50
C PRO A 154 12.87 -6.21 23.93
N ALA A 155 13.84 -5.68 24.67
CA ALA A 155 13.62 -5.30 26.06
C ALA A 155 12.64 -4.13 26.19
N VAL A 156 12.05 -3.97 27.37
CA VAL A 156 11.09 -2.91 27.65
C VAL A 156 11.71 -1.54 27.34
N GLY A 157 11.03 -0.76 26.49
CA GLY A 157 11.46 0.60 26.14
C GLY A 157 12.48 0.68 24.99
N GLU A 158 12.96 -0.45 24.44
CA GLU A 158 13.82 -0.42 23.26
C GLU A 158 13.02 0.10 22.05
N ALA A 159 13.45 1.23 21.47
CA ALA A 159 12.86 1.74 20.25
C ALA A 159 13.18 0.81 19.08
N LEU A 160 12.13 0.41 18.35
CA LEU A 160 12.25 -0.40 17.15
C LEU A 160 11.97 0.48 15.94
N THR A 161 13.00 0.67 15.10
CA THR A 161 12.90 1.52 13.92
C THR A 161 13.28 0.78 12.65
N TRP A 162 12.81 1.27 11.51
CA TRP A 162 13.08 0.65 10.22
C TRP A 162 13.31 1.68 9.11
N THR A 163 14.06 1.25 8.11
CA THR A 163 14.29 1.97 6.85
C THR A 163 14.04 1.01 5.71
N GLY A 164 13.28 1.43 4.71
CA GLY A 164 12.98 0.58 3.57
C GLY A 164 11.86 1.13 2.70
N ASN A 165 11.56 0.38 1.66
CA ASN A 165 10.42 0.66 0.79
C ASN A 165 9.26 -0.27 1.10
N PHE A 166 8.04 0.18 0.81
CA PHE A 166 6.81 -0.57 1.05
C PHE A 166 5.80 -0.37 -0.08
N LEU A 167 4.82 -1.26 -0.09
CA LEU A 167 3.77 -1.35 -1.09
C LEU A 167 2.40 -1.29 -0.43
N TRP A 168 1.42 -0.89 -1.23
CA TRP A 168 0.02 -0.88 -0.86
C TRP A 168 -0.73 -2.03 -1.50
N ARG A 169 -1.58 -2.70 -0.74
CA ARG A 169 -2.52 -3.68 -1.28
C ARG A 169 -3.73 -2.95 -1.83
N CYS A 170 -3.94 -3.04 -3.13
CA CYS A 170 -5.03 -2.38 -3.84
C CYS A 170 -5.84 -3.38 -4.64
N ARG A 171 -7.08 -3.02 -4.95
CA ARG A 171 -7.89 -3.70 -5.98
C ARG A 171 -8.56 -2.67 -6.88
N PHE A 172 -8.84 -3.04 -8.12
CA PHE A 172 -9.65 -2.21 -8.99
C PHE A 172 -11.04 -1.99 -8.36
N THR A 173 -11.60 -0.82 -8.65
CA THR A 173 -12.93 -0.45 -8.12
C THR A 173 -14.07 -0.90 -9.02
N ARG A 174 -13.79 -1.25 -10.27
CA ARG A 174 -14.75 -1.63 -11.30
C ARG A 174 -14.26 -2.85 -12.08
N ASP A 175 -15.20 -3.53 -12.74
CA ASP A 175 -14.96 -4.68 -13.60
C ASP A 175 -14.81 -4.31 -15.08
N GLU A 176 -14.68 -3.02 -15.38
CA GLU A 176 -14.41 -2.48 -16.71
C GLU A 176 -13.29 -1.44 -16.63
N LEU A 177 -12.51 -1.33 -17.71
CA LEU A 177 -11.49 -0.30 -17.90
C LEU A 177 -11.41 0.08 -19.38
N ASP A 178 -11.54 1.36 -19.67
CA ASP A 178 -11.54 1.90 -21.03
C ASP A 178 -10.13 2.28 -21.49
N PHE A 179 -9.85 1.98 -22.76
CA PHE A 179 -8.61 2.34 -23.45
C PHE A 179 -8.94 2.92 -24.82
N ASP A 180 -8.47 4.14 -25.08
CA ASP A 180 -8.74 4.85 -26.33
C ASP A 180 -7.45 4.93 -27.15
N GLN A 181 -7.46 4.35 -28.36
CA GLN A 181 -6.38 4.55 -29.31
C GLN A 181 -6.56 5.89 -30.04
N PHE A 182 -5.58 6.79 -29.92
CA PHE A 182 -5.64 8.09 -30.59
C PHE A 182 -4.58 8.24 -31.69
N MET A 183 -3.59 7.34 -31.74
CA MET A 183 -2.61 7.22 -32.81
C MET A 183 -2.13 5.76 -32.89
N GLU A 184 -1.52 5.37 -34.01
CA GLU A 184 -0.85 4.06 -34.13
C GLU A 184 0.08 3.83 -32.92
N ASP A 185 -0.07 2.67 -32.28
CA ASP A 185 0.64 2.26 -31.06
C ASP A 185 0.53 3.18 -29.83
N LEU A 186 -0.29 4.26 -29.86
CA LEU A 186 -0.48 5.16 -28.73
C LEU A 186 -1.94 5.16 -28.26
N TRP A 187 -2.07 4.85 -26.98
CA TRP A 187 -3.35 4.69 -26.30
C TRP A 187 -3.42 5.63 -25.11
N SER A 188 -4.62 5.90 -24.63
CA SER A 188 -4.85 6.61 -23.38
C SER A 188 -5.79 5.80 -22.48
N ALA A 189 -5.68 6.00 -21.18
CA ALA A 189 -6.61 5.47 -20.18
C ALA A 189 -7.00 6.62 -19.25
N GLY A 190 -8.14 7.26 -19.55
CA GLY A 190 -8.54 8.50 -18.88
C GLY A 190 -8.82 8.34 -17.39
N LYS A 191 -9.10 7.12 -16.92
CA LYS A 191 -9.48 6.87 -15.52
C LYS A 191 -9.22 5.42 -15.09
N VAL A 192 -8.10 5.21 -14.41
CA VAL A 192 -7.76 3.96 -13.70
C VAL A 192 -7.98 4.19 -12.21
N GLU A 193 -9.06 3.61 -11.67
CA GLU A 193 -9.43 3.77 -10.24
C GLU A 193 -9.27 2.45 -9.46
N PHE A 194 -8.53 2.54 -8.35
CA PHE A 194 -8.35 1.46 -7.41
C PHE A 194 -8.38 1.98 -5.97
N VAL A 195 -8.55 1.06 -5.03
CA VAL A 195 -8.69 1.38 -3.60
C VAL A 195 -7.89 0.39 -2.78
N THR A 196 -7.31 0.86 -1.66
CA THR A 196 -6.67 -0.06 -0.74
C THR A 196 -7.67 -1.03 -0.13
N VAL A 197 -7.21 -2.26 0.07
CA VAL A 197 -7.93 -3.27 0.83
C VAL A 197 -7.34 -3.34 2.24
N GLN A 198 -8.19 -3.57 3.22
CA GLN A 198 -7.76 -3.94 4.56
C GLN A 198 -7.74 -5.46 4.57
N ASP A 199 -6.67 -6.04 5.08
CA ASP A 199 -6.57 -7.49 5.16
C ASP A 199 -7.73 -8.01 6.03
N GLU A 200 -8.48 -8.97 5.48
CA GLU A 200 -9.43 -9.75 6.26
C GLU A 200 -8.61 -10.61 7.22
N SER A 201 -8.83 -10.40 8.52
CA SER A 201 -8.24 -11.22 9.60
C SER A 201 -8.61 -12.68 9.47
#